data_AF-A0A8S4QY59-F1
#
_entry.id   AF-A0A8S4QY59-F1
#
_cell.length_a   1.000
_cell.length_b   1.000
_cell.length_c   1.000
_cell.angle_alpha   90.00
_cell.angle_beta   90.00
_cell.angle_gamma   90.00
#
_symmetry.space_group_name_H-M   'P 1'
#
loop_
_entity.id
_entity.type
_entity.pdbx_description
1 polymer ?
#
loop_
_entity_poly.entity_id
_entity_poly.type
_entity_poly.pdbx_seq_one_letter_code
_entity_poly.pdbx_strand_id
1 'polypeptide(L)'
;MALLEKYEHSEPPENTDVIVYDGYFMLHQMKDVPLSFGKISKKVLQKICANTAKIIYIVFDRYIFPSIKDTEHKLRGMEQANFHIEGPDQVRKKDFSLELKNVNFKEALVQFLIENWEEDYMWPYIKDKTVYVSADTCFRFIVE
;
A
#
# COMPACT_ATOMS: atom_id res chain seq x y z
N MET A 1 -18.09 -18.47 40.50
CA MET A 1 -17.21 -18.16 39.35
C MET A 1 -17.39 -16.68 39.07
N ALA A 2 -16.40 -15.84 39.34
CA ALA A 2 -16.47 -14.41 39.03
C ALA A 2 -15.97 -14.22 37.59
N LEU A 3 -16.83 -13.70 36.71
CA LEU A 3 -16.43 -13.29 35.36
C LEU A 3 -15.56 -12.04 35.49
N LEU A 4 -14.35 -12.09 34.92
CA LEU A 4 -13.35 -11.02 34.99
C LEU A 4 -13.64 -9.85 34.01
N GLU A 5 -14.46 -10.08 32.99
CA GLU A 5 -14.81 -9.06 32.01
C GLU A 5 -16.15 -8.40 32.38
N LYS A 6 -16.08 -7.11 32.74
CA LYS A 6 -17.26 -6.25 32.69
C LYS A 6 -17.61 -6.09 31.20
N TYR A 7 -18.81 -6.53 30.83
CA TYR A 7 -19.39 -6.15 29.54
C TYR A 7 -19.52 -4.62 29.52
N GLU A 8 -18.56 -3.94 28.90
CA GLU A 8 -18.73 -2.54 28.53
C GLU A 8 -19.72 -2.47 27.37
N HIS A 9 -20.90 -1.96 27.64
CA HIS A 9 -21.82 -1.51 26.59
C HIS A 9 -21.28 -0.22 26.00
N SER A 10 -20.38 -0.31 25.03
CA SER A 10 -19.96 0.82 24.21
C SER A 10 -20.86 0.92 22.98
N GLU A 11 -21.44 2.09 22.73
CA GLU A 11 -22.01 2.38 21.42
C GLU A 11 -20.88 2.42 20.36
N PRO A 12 -21.11 1.90 19.15
CA PRO A 12 -20.09 1.96 18.11
C PRO A 12 -19.84 3.42 17.73
N PRO A 13 -18.57 3.82 17.49
CA PRO A 13 -18.27 5.18 17.08
C PRO A 13 -18.97 5.51 15.75
N GLU A 14 -19.57 6.70 15.66
CA GLU A 14 -20.29 7.16 14.47
C GLU A 14 -19.36 7.39 13.27
N ASN A 15 -18.09 7.68 13.54
CA ASN A 15 -17.09 8.05 12.56
C ASN A 15 -15.81 7.23 12.73
N THR A 16 -15.17 6.94 11.61
CA THR A 16 -13.84 6.35 11.59
C THR A 16 -12.82 7.45 11.46
N ASP A 17 -12.04 7.73 12.51
CA ASP A 17 -10.99 8.76 12.46
C ASP A 17 -9.73 8.29 11.74
N VAL A 18 -9.43 6.99 11.86
CA VAL A 18 -8.21 6.35 11.38
C VAL A 18 -8.53 5.06 10.63
N ILE A 19 -7.91 4.88 9.46
CA ILE A 19 -7.94 3.60 8.72
C ILE A 19 -6.52 3.10 8.50
N VAL A 20 -6.33 1.78 8.67
CA VAL A 20 -5.07 1.09 8.40
C VAL A 20 -5.30 0.08 7.29
N TYR A 21 -4.55 0.21 6.21
CA TYR A 21 -4.53 -0.73 5.09
C TYR A 21 -3.29 -1.61 5.14
N ASP A 22 -3.49 -2.91 4.98
CA ASP A 22 -2.43 -3.80 4.49
C ASP A 22 -2.22 -3.49 3.00
N GLY A 23 -1.05 -2.90 2.70
CA GLY A 23 -0.72 -2.39 1.38
C GLY A 23 -0.66 -3.50 0.32
N TYR A 24 0.01 -4.61 0.60
CA TYR A 24 0.12 -5.69 -0.39
C TYR A 24 -1.18 -6.44 -0.58
N PHE A 25 -1.93 -6.67 0.49
CA PHE A 25 -3.26 -7.26 0.37
C PHE A 25 -4.15 -6.39 -0.51
N MET A 26 -4.17 -5.07 -0.27
CA MET A 26 -4.96 -4.14 -1.08
C MET A 26 -4.54 -4.16 -2.57
N LEU A 27 -3.24 -4.18 -2.86
CA LEU A 27 -2.72 -4.26 -4.24
C LEU A 27 -3.18 -5.54 -4.94
N HIS A 28 -3.18 -6.68 -4.23
CA HIS A 28 -3.69 -7.95 -4.77
C HIS A 28 -5.21 -7.93 -5.04
N GLN A 29 -5.98 -7.09 -4.35
CA GLN A 29 -7.43 -6.96 -4.55
C GLN A 29 -7.82 -6.00 -5.70
N MET A 30 -6.85 -5.45 -6.44
CA MET A 30 -7.14 -4.56 -7.57
C MET A 30 -7.54 -5.36 -8.82
N LYS A 31 -8.82 -5.27 -9.23
CA LYS A 31 -9.33 -5.95 -10.43
C LYS A 31 -8.99 -5.19 -11.72
N ASP A 32 -9.34 -3.90 -11.81
CA ASP A 32 -9.10 -3.09 -13.01
C ASP A 32 -7.79 -2.29 -12.90
N VAL A 33 -6.65 -2.98 -12.92
CA VAL A 33 -5.34 -2.33 -12.78
C VAL A 33 -5.03 -1.51 -14.05
N PRO A 34 -4.81 -0.18 -13.94
CA PRO A 34 -4.46 0.66 -15.08
C PRO A 34 -3.19 0.20 -15.79
N LEU A 35 -3.00 0.68 -17.02
CA LEU A 35 -1.87 0.28 -17.86
C LEU A 35 -0.54 0.93 -17.45
N SER A 36 -0.54 2.21 -17.07
CA SER A 36 0.69 2.91 -16.68
C SER A 36 0.84 3.02 -15.17
N PHE A 37 2.09 3.05 -14.68
CA PHE A 37 2.37 3.12 -13.25
C PHE A 37 1.83 4.38 -12.59
N GLY A 38 1.87 5.55 -13.25
CA GLY A 38 1.26 6.78 -12.72
C GLY A 38 -0.25 6.66 -12.54
N LYS A 39 -0.94 5.96 -13.46
CA LYS A 39 -2.38 5.68 -13.32
C LYS A 39 -2.66 4.66 -12.21
N ILE A 40 -1.78 3.67 -12.02
CA ILE A 40 -1.86 2.73 -10.89
C ILE A 40 -1.71 3.50 -9.58
N SER A 41 -0.67 4.33 -9.46
CA SER A 41 -0.39 5.17 -8.30
C SER A 41 -1.58 6.06 -7.93
N LYS A 42 -2.11 6.80 -8.91
CA LYS A 42 -3.34 7.58 -8.75
C LYS A 42 -4.51 6.75 -8.27
N LYS A 43 -4.73 5.57 -8.86
CA LYS A 43 -5.84 4.69 -8.46
C LYS A 43 -5.69 4.17 -7.04
N VAL A 44 -4.46 3.84 -6.61
CA VAL A 44 -4.18 3.42 -5.24
C VAL A 44 -4.50 4.55 -4.27
N LEU A 45 -3.98 5.76 -4.52
CA LEU A 45 -4.21 6.92 -3.67
C LEU A 45 -5.71 7.27 -3.55
N GLN A 46 -6.41 7.28 -4.70
CA GLN A 46 -7.85 7.49 -4.73
C GLN A 46 -8.61 6.44 -3.90
N LYS A 47 -8.20 5.17 -3.96
CA LYS A 47 -8.85 4.08 -3.24
C LYS A 47 -8.64 4.20 -1.72
N ILE A 48 -7.42 4.50 -1.27
CA ILE A 48 -7.15 4.64 0.18
C ILE A 48 -7.73 5.92 0.75
N CYS A 49 -7.94 6.97 -0.06
CA CYS A 49 -8.57 8.21 0.37
C CYS A 49 -10.10 8.22 0.19
N ALA A 50 -10.70 7.19 -0.40
CA ALA A 50 -12.15 7.10 -0.61
C ALA A 50 -12.91 6.65 0.67
N ASN A 51 -12.76 7.40 1.75
CA ASN A 51 -13.40 7.18 3.04
C ASN A 51 -13.51 8.49 3.84
N THR A 52 -14.14 8.45 5.01
CA THR A 52 -14.31 9.60 5.91
C THR A 52 -13.14 9.83 6.87
N ALA A 53 -12.19 8.90 6.97
CA ALA A 53 -11.09 8.99 7.93
C ALA A 53 -10.11 10.12 7.59
N LYS A 54 -9.73 10.88 8.62
CA LYS A 54 -8.77 11.98 8.48
C LYS A 54 -7.34 11.48 8.42
N ILE A 55 -7.07 10.33 9.05
CA ILE A 55 -5.74 9.72 9.09
C ILE A 55 -5.81 8.36 8.41
N ILE A 56 -4.91 8.14 7.47
CA ILE A 56 -4.79 6.88 6.74
C ILE A 56 -3.37 6.36 6.94
N TYR A 57 -3.24 5.10 7.33
CA TYR A 57 -1.99 4.35 7.29
C TYR A 57 -2.09 3.32 6.18
N ILE A 58 -1.10 3.26 5.31
CA ILE A 58 -0.88 2.12 4.43
C ILE A 58 0.45 1.49 4.79
N VAL A 59 0.40 0.22 5.15
CA VAL A 59 1.55 -0.52 5.70
C VAL A 59 1.98 -1.57 4.69
N PHE A 60 3.22 -1.46 4.22
CA PHE A 60 3.85 -2.46 3.37
C PHE A 60 4.81 -3.30 4.21
N ASP A 61 4.57 -4.61 4.27
CA ASP A 61 5.44 -5.54 4.97
C ASP A 61 6.86 -5.51 4.39
N ARG A 62 7.87 -5.57 5.26
CA ARG A 62 9.26 -5.77 4.83
C ARG A 62 9.66 -7.21 5.06
N TYR A 63 10.33 -7.79 4.07
CA TYR A 63 11.03 -9.05 4.24
C TYR A 63 12.47 -8.78 4.65
N ILE A 64 12.75 -8.85 5.96
CA ILE A 64 14.10 -8.69 6.50
C ILE A 64 14.83 -10.04 6.38
N PHE A 65 15.97 -10.06 5.70
CA PHE A 65 16.77 -11.27 5.60
C PHE A 65 17.50 -11.61 6.91
N PRO A 66 17.52 -12.88 7.35
CA PRO A 66 16.77 -14.02 6.80
C PRO A 66 15.32 -14.05 7.32
N SER A 67 14.38 -14.30 6.41
CA SER A 67 12.95 -14.44 6.69
C SER A 67 12.42 -15.83 6.32
N ILE A 68 11.27 -16.21 6.91
CA ILE A 68 10.51 -17.42 6.52
C ILE A 68 10.17 -17.38 5.01
N LYS A 69 9.94 -16.18 4.48
CA LYS A 69 9.58 -15.94 3.08
C LYS A 69 10.73 -16.25 2.12
N ASP A 70 11.98 -16.10 2.56
CA ASP A 70 13.15 -16.47 1.76
C ASP A 70 13.21 -17.98 1.52
N THR A 71 12.88 -18.76 2.54
CA THR A 71 12.82 -20.22 2.43
C THR A 71 11.67 -20.64 1.52
N GLU A 72 10.50 -20.03 1.67
CA GLU A 72 9.33 -20.28 0.83
C GLU A 72 9.60 -19.98 -0.66
N HIS A 73 10.22 -18.83 -0.96
CA HIS A 73 10.56 -18.46 -2.34
C HIS A 73 11.57 -19.42 -2.98
N LYS A 74 12.60 -19.84 -2.21
CA LYS A 74 13.57 -20.86 -2.66
C LYS A 74 12.88 -22.19 -2.97
N LEU A 75 11.98 -22.65 -2.10
CA LEU A 75 11.24 -23.89 -2.31
C LEU A 75 10.32 -23.84 -3.54
N ARG A 76 9.80 -22.67 -3.90
CA ARG A 76 8.97 -22.46 -5.08
C ARG A 76 9.75 -22.22 -6.37
N GLY A 77 11.09 -22.21 -6.31
CA GLY A 77 11.94 -21.91 -7.47
C GLY A 77 11.68 -20.52 -8.06
N MET A 78 11.28 -19.56 -7.22
CA MET A 78 10.94 -18.23 -7.69
C MET A 78 12.23 -17.43 -7.95
N GLU A 79 12.53 -17.18 -9.22
CA GLU A 79 13.57 -16.24 -9.61
C GLU A 79 13.09 -14.79 -9.42
N GLN A 80 13.77 -14.06 -8.55
CA GLN A 80 13.51 -12.65 -8.29
C GLN A 80 14.26 -11.82 -9.33
N ALA A 81 13.62 -11.55 -10.48
CA ALA A 81 14.19 -10.68 -11.50
C ALA A 81 14.32 -9.25 -10.95
N ASN A 82 15.43 -8.56 -11.25
CA ASN A 82 15.54 -7.13 -10.95
C ASN A 82 14.43 -6.37 -11.68
N PHE A 83 13.86 -5.37 -11.02
CA PHE A 83 12.80 -4.55 -11.57
C PHE A 83 13.07 -3.08 -11.28
N HIS A 84 12.78 -2.22 -12.24
CA HIS A 84 12.90 -0.78 -12.13
C HIS A 84 11.71 -0.12 -12.84
N ILE A 85 11.16 0.92 -12.22
CA ILE A 85 10.11 1.76 -12.80
C ILE A 85 10.78 3.06 -13.22
N GLU A 86 10.82 3.32 -14.52
CA GLU A 86 11.44 4.48 -15.15
C GLU A 86 10.61 5.76 -14.94
N GLY A 87 9.30 5.64 -14.76
CA GLY A 87 8.43 6.78 -14.53
C GLY A 87 6.93 6.51 -14.67
N PRO A 88 6.09 7.54 -14.48
CA PRO A 88 4.64 7.40 -14.43
C PRO A 88 4.00 6.98 -15.76
N ASP A 89 4.63 7.28 -16.89
CA ASP A 89 4.13 6.92 -18.22
C ASP A 89 4.51 5.51 -18.65
N GLN A 90 5.43 4.85 -17.93
CA GLN A 90 5.80 3.48 -18.23
C GLN A 90 4.60 2.56 -18.13
N VAL A 91 4.36 1.81 -19.21
CA VAL A 91 3.29 0.82 -19.31
C VAL A 91 3.75 -0.53 -18.77
N ARG A 92 2.91 -1.16 -17.96
CA ARG A 92 3.15 -2.51 -17.45
C ARG A 92 3.20 -3.52 -18.60
N LYS A 93 4.26 -4.34 -18.63
CA LYS A 93 4.47 -5.33 -19.70
C LYS A 93 3.80 -6.67 -19.39
N LYS A 94 3.54 -6.97 -18.12
CA LYS A 94 2.97 -8.24 -17.65
C LYS A 94 1.70 -8.02 -16.84
N ASP A 95 1.10 -9.14 -16.45
CA ASP A 95 0.00 -9.16 -15.49
C ASP A 95 0.49 -8.65 -14.12
N PHE A 96 -0.20 -7.65 -13.58
CA PHE A 96 0.18 -7.00 -12.33
C PHE A 96 0.16 -7.96 -11.13
N SER A 97 -0.82 -8.88 -11.09
CA SER A 97 -0.92 -9.86 -10.01
C SER A 97 0.22 -10.87 -10.05
N LEU A 98 0.74 -11.16 -11.24
CA LEU A 98 1.95 -11.98 -11.39
C LEU A 98 3.21 -11.21 -10.99
N GLU A 99 3.33 -9.93 -11.36
CA GLU A 99 4.49 -9.10 -10.99
C GLU A 99 4.57 -8.87 -9.48
N LEU A 100 3.44 -8.74 -8.77
CA LEU A 100 3.41 -8.65 -7.30
C LEU A 100 3.97 -9.89 -6.57
N LYS A 101 4.23 -11.00 -7.27
CA LYS A 101 4.94 -12.15 -6.69
C LYS A 101 6.45 -11.93 -6.60
N ASN A 102 6.98 -10.98 -7.37
CA ASN A 102 8.39 -10.60 -7.35
C ASN A 102 8.62 -9.52 -6.26
N VAL A 103 9.53 -9.80 -5.34
CA VAL A 103 9.90 -8.91 -4.23
C VAL A 103 10.54 -7.62 -4.75
N ASN A 104 11.42 -7.71 -5.74
CA ASN A 104 12.06 -6.53 -6.33
C ASN A 104 11.03 -5.62 -7.02
N PHE A 105 10.01 -6.21 -7.65
CA PHE A 105 8.90 -5.44 -8.22
C PHE A 105 8.09 -4.75 -7.11
N LYS A 106 7.77 -5.46 -6.04
CA LYS A 106 7.03 -4.92 -4.89
C LYS A 106 7.74 -3.73 -4.28
N GLU A 107 9.05 -3.83 -4.07
CA GLU A 107 9.88 -2.75 -3.51
C GLU A 107 9.95 -1.57 -4.47
N ALA A 108 10.24 -1.81 -5.75
CA ALA A 108 10.26 -0.77 -6.78
C ALA A 108 8.91 -0.05 -6.92
N LEU A 109 7.81 -0.80 -6.81
CA LEU A 109 6.46 -0.24 -6.87
C LEU A 109 6.19 0.65 -5.66
N VAL A 110 6.48 0.20 -4.44
CA VAL A 110 6.25 1.01 -3.22
C VAL A 110 7.09 2.29 -3.26
N GLN A 111 8.35 2.20 -3.66
CA GLN A 111 9.21 3.37 -3.83
C GLN A 111 8.62 4.35 -4.85
N PHE A 112 8.20 3.84 -6.01
CA PHE A 112 7.54 4.66 -7.02
C PHE A 112 6.24 5.31 -6.51
N LEU A 113 5.42 4.60 -5.73
CA LEU A 113 4.21 5.18 -5.14
C LEU A 113 4.54 6.37 -4.25
N ILE A 114 5.54 6.22 -3.38
CA ILE A 114 5.98 7.28 -2.46
C ILE A 114 6.45 8.50 -3.24
N GLU A 115 7.41 8.33 -4.15
CA GLU A 115 7.94 9.41 -4.99
C GLU A 115 6.84 10.09 -5.80
N ASN A 116 5.95 9.29 -6.39
CA ASN A 116 4.90 9.82 -7.24
C ASN A 116 3.83 10.59 -6.45
N TRP A 117 3.61 10.28 -5.17
CA TRP A 117 2.64 10.98 -4.32
C TRP A 117 3.15 12.32 -3.79
N GLU A 118 4.45 12.59 -3.88
CA GLU A 118 5.03 13.90 -3.56
C GLU A 118 4.64 14.96 -4.61
N GLU A 119 4.36 14.53 -5.85
CA GLU A 119 4.07 15.40 -6.98
C GLU A 119 2.74 16.17 -6.84
N ASP A 120 2.74 17.47 -7.20
CA ASP A 120 1.61 18.40 -7.07
C ASP A 120 0.29 17.89 -7.66
N TYR A 121 0.36 17.16 -8.78
CA TYR A 121 -0.83 16.65 -9.45
C TYR A 121 -1.58 15.56 -8.65
N MET A 122 -0.94 15.01 -7.61
CA MET A 122 -1.52 14.01 -6.71
C MET A 122 -2.24 14.61 -5.51
N TRP A 123 -1.92 15.86 -5.14
CA TRP A 123 -2.50 16.56 -3.99
C TRP A 123 -4.04 16.58 -3.98
N PRO A 124 -4.74 16.76 -5.12
CA PRO A 124 -6.21 16.74 -5.15
C PRO A 124 -6.84 15.42 -4.66
N TYR A 125 -6.08 14.32 -4.58
CA TYR A 125 -6.57 13.03 -4.08
C TYR A 125 -6.32 12.82 -2.58
N ILE A 126 -5.36 13.55 -1.98
CA ILE A 126 -5.09 13.53 -0.54
C ILE A 126 -6.09 14.45 0.18
N LYS A 127 -6.35 15.64 -0.38
CA LYS A 127 -7.27 16.64 0.18
C LYS A 127 -6.89 17.00 1.62
N ASP A 128 -7.85 16.96 2.54
CA ASP A 128 -7.74 17.30 3.96
C ASP A 128 -7.25 16.13 4.84
N LYS A 129 -6.69 15.08 4.24
CA LYS A 129 -6.25 13.88 4.94
C LYS A 129 -4.75 13.89 5.20
N THR A 130 -4.34 13.18 6.25
CA THR A 130 -2.94 12.81 6.48
C THR A 130 -2.75 11.35 6.08
N VAL A 131 -1.87 11.09 5.12
CA VAL A 131 -1.54 9.74 4.67
C VAL A 131 -0.15 9.38 5.17
N TYR A 132 -0.06 8.30 5.94
CA TYR A 132 1.18 7.69 6.38
C TYR A 132 1.46 6.43 5.55
N VAL A 133 2.68 6.34 5.03
CA VAL A 133 3.14 5.15 4.29
C VAL A 133 4.27 4.52 5.08
N SER A 134 4.04 3.32 5.60
CA SER A 134 5.08 2.52 6.23
C SER A 134 5.72 1.64 5.16
N ALA A 135 6.95 1.98 4.77
CA ALA A 135 7.78 1.19 3.88
C ALA A 135 9.14 0.93 4.58
N ASP A 136 10.25 1.36 3.99
CA ASP A 136 11.57 1.32 4.63
C ASP A 136 11.66 2.23 5.86
N THR A 137 11.04 3.39 5.74
CA THR A 137 10.77 4.39 6.77
C THR A 137 9.28 4.76 6.74
N CYS A 138 8.85 5.62 7.67
CA CYS A 138 7.48 6.12 7.68
C CYS A 138 7.41 7.49 6.98
N PHE A 139 6.79 7.53 5.81
CA PHE A 139 6.53 8.75 5.07
C PHE A 139 5.21 9.35 5.52
N ARG A 140 5.10 10.68 5.44
CA ARG A 140 3.90 11.43 5.79
C ARG A 140 3.57 12.40 4.66
N PHE A 141 2.36 12.30 4.14
CA PHE A 141 1.83 13.18 3.12
C PHE A 141 0.68 14.01 3.71
N ILE A 142 0.80 15.32 3.57
CA ILE A 142 -0.19 16.34 3.90
C ILE A 142 -0.21 17.36 2.77
N VAL A 143 -1.39 17.89 2.44
CA VAL A 143 -1.53 19.00 1.49
C VAL A 143 -1.83 20.24 2.30
N GLU A 144 -0.97 21.25 2.18
CA GLU A 144 -1.13 22.57 2.80
C GLU A 144 -1.83 23.56 1.88
#